data_AF-A0A521RKX1-F1
#
_entry.id   AF-A0A521RKX1-F1
#
_cell.length_a   1.000
_cell.length_b   1.000
_cell.length_c   1.000
_cell.angle_alpha   90.00
_cell.angle_beta   90.00
_cell.angle_gamma   90.00
#
_symmetry.space_group_name_H-M   'P 1'
#
loop_
_entity.id
_entity.type
_entity.pdbx_description
1 polymer ?
#
loop_
_entity_poly.entity_id
_entity_poly.type
_entity_poly.pdbx_seq_one_letter_code
_entity_poly.pdbx_strand_id
1 'polypeptide(L)'
;MSMTKQSCITLIAVIMLLTACTREIMVRSTDQNQTPDRLMVNADGKKVFRNRVLPEEDVIIYKDGRGGEKAAVKVHVPLHPSFFRDSIVVEREIPGETVVSEAD
;
A
#
# COMPACT_ATOMS: atom_id res chain seq x y z
N MET A 1 -47.41 -36.18 3.30
CA MET A 1 -46.04 -35.80 2.91
C MET A 1 -45.09 -36.25 4.02
N SER A 2 -44.10 -37.08 3.68
CA SER A 2 -43.24 -37.79 4.64
C SER A 2 -42.37 -36.81 5.45
N MET A 3 -42.39 -36.92 6.78
CA MET A 3 -41.62 -36.13 7.75
C MET A 3 -40.11 -36.07 7.41
N THR A 4 -39.58 -37.09 6.73
CA THR A 4 -38.20 -37.13 6.26
C THR A 4 -37.88 -36.09 5.18
N LYS A 5 -38.84 -35.74 4.32
CA LYS A 5 -38.64 -34.77 3.23
C LYS A 5 -38.59 -33.33 3.76
N GLN A 6 -39.39 -33.00 4.77
CA GLN A 6 -39.37 -31.68 5.41
C GLN A 6 -38.06 -31.46 6.18
N SER A 7 -37.54 -32.47 6.89
CA SER A 7 -36.26 -32.38 7.59
C SER A 7 -35.07 -32.19 6.65
N CYS A 8 -35.09 -32.79 5.45
CA CYS A 8 -34.05 -32.56 4.45
C CYS A 8 -34.07 -31.12 3.90
N ILE A 9 -35.26 -30.55 3.68
CA ILE A 9 -35.40 -29.20 3.14
C ILE A 9 -34.94 -28.16 4.16
N THR A 10 -35.26 -28.34 5.44
CA THR A 10 -34.82 -27.43 6.50
C THR A 10 -33.31 -27.49 6.69
N LEU A 11 -32.69 -28.68 6.63
CA LEU A 11 -31.24 -28.85 6.73
C LEU A 11 -30.50 -28.12 5.60
N ILE A 12 -30.98 -28.23 4.37
CA ILE A 12 -30.36 -27.58 3.20
C ILE A 12 -30.47 -26.05 3.31
N ALA A 13 -31.60 -25.52 3.77
CA ALA A 13 -31.79 -24.08 3.96
C ALA A 13 -30.83 -23.50 5.00
N VAL A 14 -30.57 -24.23 6.10
CA VAL A 14 -29.62 -23.81 7.14
C VAL A 14 -28.18 -23.77 6.61
N ILE A 15 -27.78 -24.74 5.79
CA ILE A 15 -26.43 -24.78 5.20
C ILE A 15 -26.22 -23.61 4.21
N MET A 16 -27.24 -23.27 3.42
CA MET A 16 -27.20 -22.15 2.46
C MET A 16 -27.13 -20.78 3.15
N LEU A 17 -27.77 -20.62 4.31
CA LEU A 17 -27.69 -19.40 5.12
C LEU A 17 -26.30 -19.21 5.76
N LEU A 18 -25.63 -20.30 6.15
CA LEU A 18 -24.30 -20.25 6.75
C LEU A 18 -23.19 -19.92 5.73
N THR A 19 -23.33 -20.35 4.47
CA THR A 19 -22.35 -20.06 3.40
C THR A 19 -22.47 -18.65 2.82
N ALA A 20 -23.59 -17.95 3.04
CA ALA A 20 -23.75 -16.56 2.60
C ALA A 20 -22.94 -15.56 3.45
N CYS A 21 -22.62 -15.92 4.70
CA CYS A 21 -21.92 -15.03 5.64
C CYS A 21 -20.39 -15.16 5.61
N THR A 22 -19.82 -16.14 4.90
CA THR A 22 -18.36 -16.37 4.85
C THR A 22 -17.65 -15.67 3.69
N ARG A 23 -18.33 -14.73 3.00
CA ARG A 23 -17.62 -13.73 2.18
C ARG A 23 -16.96 -12.71 3.10
N GLU A 24 -15.98 -13.17 3.87
CA GLU A 24 -14.97 -12.28 4.40
C GLU A 24 -14.29 -11.62 3.21
N ILE A 25 -14.34 -10.29 3.21
CA ILE A 25 -13.61 -9.47 2.26
C ILE A 25 -12.14 -9.77 2.53
N MET A 26 -11.56 -10.62 1.70
CA MET A 26 -10.12 -10.86 1.66
C MET A 26 -9.50 -9.57 1.11
N VAL A 27 -9.34 -8.55 1.97
CA VAL A 27 -8.56 -7.33 1.68
C VAL A 27 -7.11 -7.76 1.65
N ARG A 28 -6.73 -8.31 0.50
CA ARG A 28 -5.42 -8.33 -0.15
C ARG A 28 -4.27 -7.83 0.74
N SER A 29 -3.72 -8.72 1.55
CA SER A 29 -2.43 -8.58 2.26
C SER A 29 -1.20 -8.58 1.33
N THR A 30 -1.34 -8.15 0.07
CA THR A 30 -0.25 -8.19 -0.93
C THR A 30 0.89 -7.22 -0.60
N ASP A 31 0.72 -6.28 0.33
CA ASP A 31 1.71 -5.22 0.60
C ASP A 31 2.78 -5.60 1.65
N GLN A 32 2.74 -6.80 2.26
CA GLN A 32 3.70 -7.15 3.33
C GLN A 32 5.08 -7.60 2.83
N ASN A 33 5.24 -7.91 1.55
CA ASN A 33 6.51 -8.37 0.97
C ASN A 33 7.10 -7.38 -0.05
N GLN A 34 6.54 -6.18 -0.15
CA GLN A 34 7.00 -5.15 -1.07
C GLN A 34 8.11 -4.35 -0.37
N THR A 35 9.22 -4.13 -1.08
CA THR A 35 10.26 -3.21 -0.63
C THR A 35 9.63 -1.85 -0.31
N PRO A 36 10.08 -1.16 0.77
CA PRO A 36 9.49 0.12 1.13
C PRO A 36 9.60 1.08 -0.04
N ASP A 37 8.50 1.79 -0.33
CA ASP A 37 8.51 2.84 -1.34
C ASP A 37 9.56 3.90 -0.95
N ARG A 38 10.24 4.45 -1.97
CA ARG A 38 11.35 5.39 -1.79
C ARG A 38 11.05 6.74 -2.43
N LEU A 39 11.40 7.81 -1.72
CA LEU A 39 11.44 9.17 -2.23
C LEU A 39 12.91 9.55 -2.44
N MET A 40 13.30 9.79 -3.69
CA MET A 40 14.63 10.31 -4.01
C MET A 40 14.62 11.83 -3.88
N VAL A 41 15.58 12.38 -3.14
CA VAL A 41 15.85 13.82 -3.07
C VAL A 41 17.17 14.06 -3.78
N ASN A 42 17.08 14.58 -5.00
CA ASN A 42 18.22 14.88 -5.83
C ASN A 42 19.05 16.04 -5.25
N ALA A 43 20.29 16.20 -5.74
CA ALA A 43 21.17 17.29 -5.31
C ALA A 43 20.61 18.70 -5.61
N ASP A 44 19.74 18.83 -6.62
CA ASP A 44 19.05 20.08 -6.97
C ASP A 44 17.80 20.35 -6.10
N GLY A 45 17.52 19.47 -5.12
CA GLY A 45 16.37 19.58 -4.22
C GLY A 45 15.06 19.02 -4.79
N LYS A 46 15.07 18.47 -6.01
CA LYS A 46 13.87 17.82 -6.57
C LYS A 46 13.55 16.54 -5.81
N LYS A 47 12.26 16.34 -5.55
CA LYS A 47 11.71 15.20 -4.82
C LYS A 47 11.04 14.28 -5.84
N VAL A 48 11.63 13.12 -6.11
CA VAL A 48 11.17 12.16 -7.12
C VAL A 48 10.57 10.93 -6.45
N PHE A 49 9.31 10.65 -6.76
CA PHE A 49 8.56 9.50 -6.25
C PHE A 49 7.95 8.71 -7.40
N ARG A 50 8.27 7.42 -7.53
CA ARG A 50 7.78 6.55 -8.61
C ARG A 50 7.91 7.19 -10.00
N ASN A 51 9.12 7.67 -10.31
CA ASN A 51 9.50 8.35 -11.56
C ASN A 51 8.73 9.65 -11.86
N ARG A 52 8.14 10.29 -10.84
CA ARG A 52 7.47 11.58 -10.96
C ARG A 52 8.09 12.59 -10.01
N VAL A 53 8.35 13.80 -10.51
CA VAL A 53 8.73 14.93 -9.67
C VAL A 53 7.48 15.39 -8.93
N LEU A 54 7.54 15.40 -7.61
CA LEU A 54 6.45 15.87 -6.76
C LEU A 54 6.65 17.34 -6.40
N PRO A 55 5.56 18.12 -6.31
CA PRO A 55 5.63 19.47 -5.77
C PRO A 55 5.88 19.43 -4.26
N GLU A 56 6.30 20.56 -3.70
CA GLU A 56 6.73 20.63 -2.31
C GLU A 56 5.57 20.44 -1.32
N GLU A 57 4.39 20.94 -1.65
CA GLU A 57 3.18 20.81 -0.84
C GLU A 57 2.66 19.36 -0.71
N ASP A 58 3.08 18.47 -1.61
CA ASP A 58 2.65 17.07 -1.63
C ASP A 58 3.64 16.16 -0.89
N VAL A 59 4.68 16.71 -0.28
CA VAL A 59 5.74 15.94 0.40
C VAL A 59 6.10 16.55 1.75
N ILE A 60 6.07 15.73 2.80
CA ILE A 60 6.53 16.09 4.14
C ILE A 60 7.67 15.16 4.52
N ILE A 61 8.87 15.70 4.75
CA ILE A 61 10.05 14.94 5.20
C ILE A 61 10.24 15.14 6.70
N TYR A 62 10.47 14.05 7.43
CA TYR A 62 10.68 14.07 8.88
C TYR A 62 11.72 13.03 9.31
N LYS A 63 12.30 13.23 10.50
CA LYS A 63 13.28 12.30 11.07
C LYS A 63 12.61 11.02 11.53
N ASP A 64 13.23 9.88 11.28
CA ASP A 64 12.70 8.57 11.66
C ASP A 64 12.99 8.18 13.13
N GLY A 65 13.81 8.97 13.84
CA GLY A 65 14.23 8.74 15.22
C GLY A 65 15.40 7.75 15.39
N ARG A 66 15.92 7.16 14.30
CA ARG A 66 17.02 6.19 14.28
C ARG A 66 18.22 6.65 13.44
N GLY A 67 18.22 7.92 13.04
CA GLY A 67 19.30 8.52 12.23
C GLY A 67 19.01 8.55 10.73
N GLY A 68 17.84 8.06 10.30
CA GLY A 68 17.33 8.18 8.94
C GLY A 68 16.23 9.23 8.79
N GLU A 69 15.66 9.26 7.59
CA GLU A 69 14.55 10.15 7.22
C GLU A 69 13.41 9.34 6.60
N LYS A 70 12.19 9.76 6.93
CA LYS A 70 10.96 9.28 6.32
C LYS A 70 10.23 10.41 5.63
N ALA A 71 9.37 10.04 4.69
CA ALA A 71 8.50 10.99 4.02
C ALA A 71 7.03 10.54 4.11
N ALA A 72 6.17 11.53 4.21
CA ALA A 72 4.76 11.39 3.94
C ALA A 72 4.48 12.02 2.57
N VAL A 73 4.00 11.21 1.62
CA VAL A 73 3.69 11.64 0.25
C VAL A 73 2.18 11.65 0.05
N LYS A 74 1.64 12.73 -0.49
CA LYS A 74 0.23 12.83 -0.84
C LYS A 74 -0.09 11.90 -2.01
N VAL A 75 -1.06 11.02 -1.81
CA VAL A 75 -1.47 10.02 -2.80
C VAL A 75 -2.91 10.30 -3.22
N HIS A 76 -3.14 10.17 -4.52
CA HIS A 76 -4.48 10.19 -5.09
C HIS A 76 -4.87 8.76 -5.48
N VAL A 77 -5.93 8.26 -4.85
CA VAL A 77 -6.51 6.95 -5.15
C VAL A 77 -7.96 7.18 -5.60
N PRO A 78 -8.41 6.58 -6.72
CA PRO A 78 -9.80 6.71 -7.15
C PRO A 78 -10.78 6.36 -6.03
N LEU A 79 -11.87 7.13 -5.92
CA LEU A 79 -12.93 6.94 -4.94
C LEU A 79 -12.53 7.15 -3.47
N HIS A 80 -11.34 7.72 -3.21
CA HIS A 80 -10.92 8.15 -1.88
C HIS A 80 -10.45 9.61 -1.90
N PRO A 81 -10.66 10.37 -0.81
CA PRO A 81 -10.03 11.67 -0.67
C PRO A 81 -8.51 11.52 -0.69
N SER A 82 -7.80 12.56 -1.11
CA SER A 82 -6.34 12.54 -1.09
C SER A 82 -5.84 12.45 0.35
N PHE A 83 -4.82 11.63 0.58
CA PHE A 83 -4.24 11.42 1.91
C PHE A 83 -2.73 11.29 1.81
N PHE A 84 -2.03 11.51 2.92
CA PHE A 84 -0.59 11.31 3.01
C PHE A 84 -0.27 9.86 3.40
N ARG A 85 0.58 9.19 2.62
CA ARG A 85 1.15 7.87 2.95
C ARG A 85 2.53 8.07 3.57
N ASP A 86 2.70 7.63 4.80
CA ASP A 86 3.87 7.87 5.67
C ASP A 86 4.86 6.69 5.73
N SER A 87 4.65 5.68 4.88
CA SER A 87 5.48 4.48 4.78
C SER A 87 6.66 4.63 3.82
N ILE A 88 7.10 5.86 3.54
CA ILE A 88 8.10 6.16 2.50
C ILE A 88 9.47 6.44 3.13
N VAL A 89 10.51 5.78 2.63
CA VAL A 89 11.90 6.03 3.04
C VAL A 89 12.50 7.11 2.15
N VAL A 90 13.29 8.02 2.74
CA VAL A 90 13.97 9.07 1.99
C VAL A 90 15.38 8.62 1.63
N GLU A 91 15.74 8.79 0.36
CA GLU A 91 17.10 8.60 -0.14
C GLU A 91 17.59 9.92 -0.71
N ARG A 92 18.76 10.38 -0.27
CA ARG A 92 19.37 11.61 -0.76
C ARG A 92 20.49 11.26 -1.71
N GLU A 93 20.48 11.89 -2.88
CA GLU A 93 21.59 11.79 -3.81
C GLU A 93 22.79 12.53 -3.22
N ILE A 94 23.90 11.81 -3.04
CA ILE A 94 25.16 12.41 -2.58
C ILE A 94 25.90 12.89 -3.84
N PRO A 95 26.26 14.18 -3.93
CA PRO A 95 27.01 14.69 -5.08
C PRO A 95 28.38 14.01 -5.13
N GLY A 96 28.56 13.05 -6.05
CA GLY A 96 29.80 12.30 -6.24
C GLY A 96 29.65 10.80 -6.41
N GLU A 97 28.47 10.23 -6.19
CA GLU A 97 28.21 8.80 -6.40
C GLU A 97 27.65 8.56 -7.81
N THR A 98 28.55 8.44 -8.78
CA THR A 98 28.18 7.90 -10.11
C THR A 98 27.64 6.49 -9.92
N VAL A 99 26.34 6.31 -10.16
CA VAL A 99 25.67 5.02 -10.18
C VAL A 99 26.32 4.16 -11.26
N VAL A 100 27.24 3.28 -10.87
CA VAL A 100 27.72 2.19 -11.72
C VAL A 100 26.54 1.26 -11.90
N SER A 101 25.79 1.49 -12.97
CA SER A 101 24.80 0.54 -13.44
C SER A 101 25.57 -0.58 -14.12
N GLU A 102 25.89 -1.65 -13.38
CA GLU A 102 26.28 -2.93 -13.97
C GLU A 102 25.11 -3.39 -14.84
N ALA A 103 25.28 -3.29 -16.15
CA ALA A 103 24.51 -4.02 -17.13
C ALA A 103 25.22 -5.35 -17.35
N ASP A 104 24.55 -6.45 -16.98
CA ASP A 104 24.83 -7.82 -17.45
C ASP A 104 23.54 -8.37 -18.08
#